data_AF-A0A951JI02-F1
#
_entry.id   AF-A0A951JI02-F1
#
_cell.length_a   1.000
_cell.length_b   1.000
_cell.length_c   1.000
_cell.angle_alpha   90.00
_cell.angle_beta   90.00
_cell.angle_gamma   90.00
#
_symmetry.space_group_name_H-M   'P 1'
#
loop_
_entity.id
_entity.type
_entity.pdbx_description
1 polymer ?
#
loop_
_entity_poly.entity_id
_entity_poly.type
_entity_poly.pdbx_seq_one_letter_code
_entity_poly.pdbx_strand_id
1 'polypeptide(L)'
;MRAGGGRFRKIDDELEWRCAVCEAWNPVGLTACNVCGSPFGRTLGEPGDARELRPIEPWAAAAASAVLPGAGHGLLGRRGTATVRAVTYLLWLLGGLLLVRSAAAAGQTVLPAVPLLGGALALLVTSVHDAYMLAGGRSDELLTPRVFFWLVIAVSGGLMVSFIPAALRLGSGG
;
A
#
# COMPACT_ATOMS: atom_id res chain seq x y z
N MET A 1 -20.35 28.29 4.10
CA MET A 1 -20.75 27.01 3.46
C MET A 1 -19.96 26.89 2.16
N ARG A 2 -18.97 25.98 2.06
CA ARG A 2 -18.22 25.77 0.81
C ARG A 2 -18.98 24.77 -0.04
N ALA A 3 -19.52 25.21 -1.18
CA ALA A 3 -20.07 24.33 -2.20
C ALA A 3 -18.94 23.39 -2.68
N GLY A 4 -19.07 22.10 -2.38
CA GLY A 4 -18.12 21.08 -2.78
C GLY A 4 -18.20 20.82 -4.28
N GLY A 5 -17.53 21.63 -5.09
CA GLY A 5 -17.21 21.26 -6.46
C GLY A 5 -16.34 19.99 -6.43
N GLY A 6 -16.75 18.95 -7.15
CA GLY A 6 -16.07 17.66 -7.15
C GLY A 6 -14.56 17.80 -7.41
N ARG A 7 -13.73 17.03 -6.69
CA ARG A 7 -12.28 16.96 -6.93
C ARG A 7 -11.92 16.20 -8.20
N PHE A 8 -12.89 15.49 -8.76
CA PHE A 8 -12.79 14.72 -9.99
C PHE A 8 -13.96 15.09 -10.89
N ARG A 9 -13.72 15.09 -12.20
CA ARG A 9 -14.76 15.21 -13.22
C ARG A 9 -14.47 14.25 -14.37
N LYS A 10 -15.53 13.80 -15.04
CA LYS A 10 -15.43 13.11 -16.33
C LYS A 10 -15.79 14.11 -17.42
N ILE A 11 -14.93 14.28 -18.42
CA ILE A 11 -15.23 15.01 -19.66
C ILE A 11 -15.13 13.99 -20.78
N ASP A 12 -16.25 13.75 -21.47
CA ASP A 12 -16.38 12.67 -22.45
C ASP A 12 -15.98 11.31 -21.86
N ASP A 13 -14.84 10.75 -22.25
CA ASP A 13 -14.24 9.52 -21.72
C ASP A 13 -12.94 9.72 -20.93
N GLU A 14 -12.54 10.97 -20.69
CA GLU A 14 -11.37 11.31 -19.89
C GLU A 14 -11.75 11.67 -18.45
N LEU A 15 -11.02 11.09 -17.50
CA LEU A 15 -11.12 11.43 -16.08
C LEU A 15 -10.07 12.48 -15.74
N GLU A 16 -10.50 13.57 -15.12
CA GLU A 16 -9.64 14.65 -14.68
C GLU A 16 -9.75 14.89 -13.17
N TRP A 17 -8.67 15.41 -12.58
CA TRP A 17 -8.61 15.83 -11.19
C TRP A 17 -8.31 17.32 -11.08
N ARG A 18 -8.88 17.96 -10.05
CA ARG A 18 -8.67 19.38 -9.75
C ARG A 18 -7.51 19.55 -8.78
N CYS A 19 -6.51 20.33 -9.14
CA CYS A 19 -5.37 20.61 -8.27
C CYS A 19 -5.79 21.33 -6.98
N ALA A 20 -5.41 20.80 -5.81
CA ALA A 20 -5.73 21.44 -4.53
C ALA A 20 -4.98 22.77 -4.27
N VAL A 21 -3.98 23.13 -5.09
CA VAL A 21 -3.16 24.34 -4.92
C VAL A 21 -3.60 25.45 -5.87
N CYS A 22 -3.59 25.18 -7.18
CA CYS A 22 -3.90 26.18 -8.21
C CYS A 22 -5.26 25.97 -8.88
N GLU A 23 -6.03 24.96 -8.46
CA GLU A 23 -7.36 24.63 -8.96
C GLU A 23 -7.46 24.24 -10.44
N ALA A 24 -6.33 24.11 -11.15
CA ALA A 24 -6.28 23.63 -12.53
C ALA A 24 -6.76 22.18 -12.64
N TRP A 25 -7.44 21.87 -13.75
CA TRP A 25 -7.85 20.50 -14.09
C TRP A 25 -6.72 19.79 -14.83
N ASN A 26 -6.47 18.55 -14.45
CA ASN A 26 -5.37 17.74 -14.98
C ASN A 26 -5.91 16.35 -15.35
N PRO A 27 -5.46 15.74 -16.45
CA PRO A 27 -5.75 14.34 -16.73
C PRO A 27 -5.32 13.42 -15.59
N VAL A 28 -6.11 12.38 -15.29
CA VAL A 28 -5.81 11.42 -14.22
C VAL A 28 -4.51 10.66 -14.42
N GLY A 29 -4.00 10.61 -15.66
CA GLY A 29 -2.69 10.02 -15.96
C GLY A 29 -1.49 10.84 -15.46
N LEU A 30 -1.68 12.09 -15.04
CA LEU A 30 -0.61 12.94 -14.51
C LEU A 30 -0.44 12.77 -13.01
N THR A 31 0.80 12.55 -12.56
CA THR A 31 1.16 12.41 -11.14
C THR A 31 1.42 13.76 -10.42
N ALA A 32 1.54 14.84 -11.19
CA ALA A 32 1.71 16.20 -10.71
C ALA A 32 0.93 17.18 -11.59
N CYS A 33 0.55 18.32 -11.02
CA CYS A 33 -0.17 19.35 -11.75
C CYS A 33 0.73 19.95 -12.85
N ASN A 34 0.25 19.99 -14.08
CA ASN A 34 0.97 20.56 -15.22
C ASN A 34 1.19 22.09 -15.11
N VAL A 35 0.38 22.80 -14.31
CA VAL A 35 0.49 24.25 -14.10
C VAL A 35 1.46 24.59 -12.97
N CYS A 36 1.27 24.03 -11.78
CA CYS A 36 2.00 24.44 -10.57
C CYS A 36 2.96 23.39 -10.01
N GLY A 37 3.03 22.20 -10.62
CA GLY A 37 3.89 21.10 -10.17
C GLY A 37 3.43 20.40 -8.89
N SER A 38 2.32 20.82 -8.26
CA SER A 38 1.82 20.19 -7.03
C SER A 38 1.49 18.71 -7.27
N PRO A 39 1.94 17.79 -6.40
CA PRO A 39 1.68 16.36 -6.57
C PRO A 39 0.18 16.03 -6.46
N PHE A 40 -0.26 15.01 -7.21
CA PHE A 40 -1.64 14.51 -7.19
C PHE A 40 -2.11 14.14 -5.78
N GLY A 41 -1.23 13.54 -4.96
CA GLY A 41 -1.54 13.14 -3.58
C GLY A 41 -2.05 14.29 -2.70
N ARG A 42 -1.62 15.53 -2.95
CA ARG A 42 -2.12 16.70 -2.20
C ARG A 42 -3.62 16.95 -2.44
N THR A 43 -4.15 16.59 -3.61
CA THR A 43 -5.59 16.62 -3.91
C THR A 43 -6.39 15.61 -3.08
N LEU A 44 -5.76 14.47 -2.77
CA LEU A 44 -6.29 13.43 -1.89
C LEU A 44 -6.14 13.77 -0.41
N GLY A 45 -5.51 14.91 -0.08
CA GLY A 45 -5.23 15.32 1.30
C GLY A 45 -4.02 14.61 1.90
N GLU A 46 -3.14 14.04 1.08
CA GLU A 46 -1.83 13.58 1.54
C GLU A 46 -0.85 14.76 1.64
N PRO A 47 -0.05 14.84 2.72
CA PRO A 47 1.05 15.78 2.84
C PRO A 47 1.98 15.72 1.62
N GLY A 48 2.32 16.88 1.06
CA GLY A 48 3.21 16.99 -0.10
C GLY A 48 4.69 16.94 0.27
N ASP A 49 5.03 17.20 1.53
CA ASP A 49 6.39 17.15 2.06
C ASP A 49 6.43 16.59 3.49
N ALA A 50 7.63 16.31 3.99
CA ALA A 50 7.84 15.82 5.36
C ALA A 50 7.53 16.89 6.43
N ARG A 51 7.51 18.18 6.08
CA ARG A 51 7.26 19.30 7.01
C ARG A 51 5.76 19.48 7.29
N GLU A 52 4.91 19.02 6.38
CA GLU A 52 3.45 18.99 6.49
C GLU A 52 2.95 17.80 7.33
N LEU A 53 3.83 16.89 7.75
CA LEU A 53 3.47 15.76 8.62
C LEU A 53 3.09 16.27 10.02
N ARG A 54 2.16 15.55 10.67
CA ARG A 54 1.81 15.83 12.07
C ARG A 54 3.01 15.49 12.98
N PRO A 55 3.33 16.34 13.97
CA PRO A 55 4.41 16.04 14.91
C PRO A 55 3.98 14.90 15.83
N ILE A 56 4.53 13.71 15.59
CA ILE A 56 4.30 12.50 16.38
C ILE A 56 5.66 11.98 16.82
N GLU A 57 5.75 11.52 18.06
CA GLU A 57 6.96 10.86 18.58
C GLU A 57 7.33 9.62 17.73
N PRO A 58 8.60 9.46 17.30
CA PRO A 58 8.99 8.37 16.41
C PRO A 58 8.63 6.97 16.89
N TRP A 59 8.80 6.73 18.19
CA TRP A 59 8.45 5.44 18.80
C TRP A 59 6.94 5.19 18.81
N ALA A 60 6.13 6.24 18.95
CA ALA A 60 4.67 6.11 18.93
C ALA A 60 4.16 5.77 17.53
N ALA A 61 4.73 6.41 16.49
CA ALA A 61 4.43 6.09 15.10
C ALA A 61 4.86 4.65 14.72
N ALA A 62 6.03 4.22 15.21
CA ALA A 62 6.54 2.87 15.04
C ALA A 62 5.64 1.83 15.73
N ALA A 63 5.29 2.06 17.00
CA ALA A 63 4.42 1.18 17.79
C ALA A 63 3.03 1.04 17.15
N ALA A 64 2.43 2.14 16.68
CA ALA A 64 1.18 2.09 15.94
C ALA A 64 1.30 1.19 14.69
N SER A 65 2.37 1.35 13.92
CA SER A 65 2.60 0.54 12.71
C SER A 65 2.94 -0.93 12.99
N ALA A 66 3.44 -1.25 14.19
CA ALA A 66 3.69 -2.61 14.63
C ALA A 66 2.39 -3.36 14.97
N VAL A 67 1.35 -2.63 15.43
CA VAL A 67 0.01 -3.20 15.65
C VAL A 67 -0.71 -3.41 14.33
N LEU A 68 -0.68 -2.42 13.44
CA LEU A 68 -1.28 -2.51 12.11
C LEU A 68 -0.42 -1.75 11.10
N PRO A 69 0.12 -2.42 10.06
CA PRO A 69 0.93 -1.77 9.05
C PRO A 69 0.21 -0.59 8.42
N GLY A 70 0.87 0.58 8.41
CA GLY A 70 0.30 1.83 7.93
C GLY A 70 -0.37 2.70 9.00
N ALA A 71 -0.68 2.20 10.20
CA ALA A 71 -1.33 3.01 11.23
C ALA A 71 -0.49 4.23 11.66
N GLY A 72 0.83 4.09 11.81
CA GLY A 72 1.72 5.22 12.07
C GLY A 72 1.71 6.28 10.97
N HIS A 73 1.59 5.86 9.70
CA HIS A 73 1.45 6.79 8.57
C HIS A 73 0.13 7.56 8.65
N GLY A 74 -0.93 6.91 9.12
CA GLY A 74 -2.23 7.55 9.38
C GLY A 74 -2.14 8.62 10.46
N LEU A 75 -1.42 8.35 11.55
CA LEU A 75 -1.14 9.32 12.62
C LEU A 75 -0.36 10.53 12.10
N LEU A 76 0.58 10.32 11.18
CA LEU A 76 1.37 11.36 10.52
C LEU A 76 0.55 12.17 9.48
N GLY A 77 -0.66 11.73 9.13
CA GLY A 77 -1.55 12.40 8.16
C GLY A 77 -1.61 11.75 6.77
N ARG A 78 -0.80 10.72 6.50
CA ARG A 78 -0.75 10.01 5.20
C ARG A 78 -1.79 8.89 5.14
N ARG A 79 -3.07 9.27 5.07
CA ARG A 79 -4.20 8.34 5.12
C ARG A 79 -4.25 7.35 3.95
N GLY A 80 -3.96 7.81 2.72
CA GLY A 80 -3.94 6.94 1.54
C GLY A 80 -2.91 5.82 1.71
N THR A 81 -1.68 6.20 2.03
CA THR A 81 -0.59 5.26 2.34
C THR A 81 -0.95 4.30 3.50
N ALA A 82 -1.58 4.82 4.56
CA ALA A 82 -2.02 4.01 5.70
C ALA A 82 -3.03 2.94 5.29
N THR A 83 -4.07 3.32 4.55
CA THR A 83 -5.13 2.40 4.12
C THR A 83 -4.59 1.31 3.19
N VAL A 84 -3.78 1.66 2.20
CA VAL A 84 -3.24 0.69 1.24
C VAL A 84 -2.36 -0.34 1.94
N ARG A 85 -1.47 0.09 2.85
CA ARG A 85 -0.61 -0.82 3.62
C ARG A 85 -1.43 -1.74 4.53
N ALA A 86 -2.41 -1.21 5.25
CA ALA A 86 -3.26 -1.98 6.16
C ALA A 86 -4.09 -3.04 5.41
N VAL A 87 -4.77 -2.64 4.33
CA VAL A 87 -5.61 -3.55 3.54
C VAL A 87 -4.75 -4.65 2.91
N THR A 88 -3.61 -4.30 2.31
CA THR A 88 -2.71 -5.28 1.68
C THR A 88 -2.15 -6.26 2.70
N TYR A 89 -1.72 -5.77 3.87
CA TYR A 89 -1.26 -6.61 4.96
C TYR A 89 -2.34 -7.60 5.42
N LEU A 90 -3.56 -7.10 5.69
CA LEU A 90 -4.67 -7.96 6.14
C LEU A 90 -5.03 -9.01 5.08
N LEU A 91 -5.08 -8.62 3.81
CA LEU A 91 -5.36 -9.54 2.72
C LEU A 91 -4.32 -10.66 2.65
N TRP A 92 -3.03 -10.33 2.73
CA TRP A 92 -1.95 -11.30 2.65
C TRP A 92 -1.86 -12.16 3.91
N LEU A 93 -1.99 -11.58 5.10
CA LEU A 93 -1.96 -12.32 6.36
C LEU A 93 -3.13 -13.31 6.41
N LEU A 94 -4.36 -12.84 6.20
CA LEU A 94 -5.55 -13.69 6.26
C LEU A 94 -5.53 -14.74 5.14
N GLY A 95 -5.18 -14.35 3.91
CA GLY A 95 -5.04 -15.29 2.80
C GLY A 95 -4.01 -16.38 3.07
N GLY A 96 -2.83 -16.00 3.59
CA GLY A 96 -1.77 -16.94 3.97
C GLY A 96 -2.22 -17.90 5.08
N LEU A 97 -2.85 -17.39 6.15
CA LEU A 97 -3.37 -18.21 7.25
C LEU A 97 -4.47 -19.18 6.78
N LEU A 98 -5.36 -18.73 5.89
CA LEU A 98 -6.38 -19.60 5.29
C LEU A 98 -5.77 -20.71 4.45
N LEU A 99 -4.72 -20.41 3.66
CA LEU A 99 -4.00 -21.42 2.87
C LEU A 99 -3.25 -22.43 3.76
N VAL A 100 -2.65 -21.99 4.87
CA VAL A 100 -2.06 -22.92 5.86
C VAL A 100 -3.13 -23.83 6.44
N ARG A 101 -4.27 -23.26 6.86
CA ARG A 101 -5.37 -24.03 7.44
C ARG A 101 -5.95 -25.03 6.44
N SER A 102 -6.16 -24.64 5.18
CA SER A 102 -6.67 -25.54 4.15
C SER A 102 -5.68 -26.65 3.81
N ALA A 103 -4.39 -26.33 3.72
CA ALA A 103 -3.35 -27.31 3.47
C ALA A 103 -3.27 -28.34 4.61
N ALA A 104 -3.32 -27.90 5.87
CA ALA A 104 -3.34 -28.78 7.03
C ALA A 104 -4.57 -29.71 7.04
N ALA A 105 -5.76 -29.18 6.71
CA ALA A 105 -6.99 -29.98 6.64
C ALA A 105 -6.97 -31.02 5.50
N ALA A 106 -6.29 -30.71 4.39
CA ALA A 106 -6.21 -31.58 3.22
C ALA A 106 -4.96 -32.48 3.18
N GLY A 107 -4.05 -32.38 4.15
CA GLY A 107 -2.75 -33.07 4.12
C GLY A 107 -1.83 -32.60 2.98
N GLN A 108 -1.99 -31.37 2.51
CA GLN A 108 -1.25 -30.79 1.39
C GLN A 108 -0.09 -29.90 1.85
N THR A 109 0.75 -29.49 0.90
CA THR A 109 1.86 -28.55 1.17
C THR A 109 1.37 -27.14 1.48
N VAL A 110 2.03 -26.45 2.40
CA VAL A 110 1.78 -25.04 2.75
C VAL A 110 2.50 -24.06 1.82
N LEU A 111 3.17 -24.55 0.77
CA LEU A 111 3.99 -23.74 -0.14
C LEU A 111 3.27 -22.49 -0.68
N PRO A 112 1.96 -22.53 -1.04
CA PRO A 112 1.27 -21.33 -1.49
C PRO A 112 1.04 -20.24 -0.44
N ALA A 113 1.10 -20.59 0.85
CA ALA A 113 0.99 -19.60 1.91
C ALA A 113 2.26 -18.77 2.10
N VAL A 114 3.42 -19.30 1.72
CA VAL A 114 4.75 -18.69 1.95
C VAL A 114 4.86 -17.27 1.37
N PRO A 115 4.56 -17.01 0.08
CA PRO A 115 4.70 -15.66 -0.48
C PRO A 115 3.78 -14.64 0.20
N LEU A 116 2.56 -15.04 0.58
CA LEU A 116 1.62 -14.16 1.27
C LEU A 116 2.09 -13.81 2.68
N LEU A 117 2.47 -14.82 3.48
CA LEU A 117 2.95 -14.60 4.84
C LEU A 117 4.30 -13.86 4.86
N GLY A 118 5.20 -14.17 3.93
CA GLY A 118 6.46 -13.45 3.74
C GLY A 118 6.23 -11.99 3.33
N GLY A 119 5.31 -11.75 2.40
CA GLY A 119 4.90 -10.40 2.02
C GLY A 119 4.28 -9.61 3.17
N ALA A 120 3.41 -10.24 3.96
CA ALA A 120 2.78 -9.62 5.13
C ALA A 120 3.84 -9.24 6.19
N LEU A 121 4.81 -10.12 6.44
CA LEU A 121 5.94 -9.84 7.33
C LEU A 121 6.81 -8.69 6.81
N ALA A 122 7.14 -8.70 5.50
CA ALA A 122 7.89 -7.62 4.88
C ALA A 122 7.18 -6.28 5.05
N LEU A 123 5.88 -6.21 4.76
CA LEU A 123 5.07 -5.00 4.95
C LEU A 123 5.06 -4.52 6.40
N LEU A 124 4.96 -5.44 7.36
CA LEU A 124 5.00 -5.11 8.78
C LEU A 124 6.33 -4.44 9.15
N VAL A 125 7.45 -5.10 8.84
CA VAL A 125 8.79 -4.59 9.16
C VAL A 125 9.05 -3.24 8.50
N THR A 126 8.79 -3.11 7.19
CA THR A 126 9.01 -1.85 6.47
C THR A 126 8.07 -0.75 6.96
N SER A 127 6.84 -1.07 7.36
CA SER A 127 5.90 -0.05 7.87
C SER A 127 6.31 0.50 9.22
N VAL A 128 6.85 -0.35 10.10
CA VAL A 128 7.43 0.09 11.39
C VAL A 128 8.64 0.99 11.13
N HIS A 129 9.56 0.56 10.27
CA HIS A 129 10.75 1.33 9.92
C HIS A 129 10.39 2.68 9.31
N ASP A 130 9.58 2.70 8.25
CA ASP A 130 9.22 3.94 7.54
C ASP A 130 8.49 4.92 8.47
N ALA A 131 7.58 4.44 9.32
CA ALA A 131 6.87 5.31 10.27
C ALA A 131 7.82 5.94 11.30
N TYR A 132 8.80 5.18 11.79
CA TYR A 132 9.83 5.69 12.69
C TYR A 132 10.70 6.75 12.01
N MET A 133 11.14 6.48 10.77
CA MET A 133 12.00 7.38 10.01
C MET A 133 11.29 8.69 9.66
N LEU A 134 10.06 8.60 9.15
CA LEU A 134 9.24 9.76 8.78
C LEU A 134 8.92 10.64 9.97
N ALA A 135 8.54 10.05 11.11
CA ALA A 135 8.30 10.79 12.35
C ALA A 135 9.59 11.46 12.88
N GLY A 136 10.74 10.86 12.63
CA GLY A 136 12.06 11.45 12.91
C GLY A 136 12.51 12.52 11.91
N GLY A 137 11.65 12.93 10.97
CA GLY A 137 11.95 13.94 9.96
C GLY A 137 12.81 13.45 8.78
N ARG A 138 13.03 12.14 8.66
CA ARG A 138 13.76 11.54 7.53
C ARG A 138 12.77 11.14 6.44
N SER A 139 13.07 11.52 5.20
CA SER A 139 12.22 11.24 4.03
C SER A 139 12.50 9.90 3.33
N ASP A 140 13.47 9.13 3.84
CA ASP A 140 13.91 7.88 3.22
C ASP A 140 12.96 6.74 3.60
N GLU A 141 11.88 6.59 2.84
CA GLU A 141 10.99 5.43 2.92
C GLU A 141 11.61 4.25 2.16
N LEU A 142 11.70 3.09 2.81
CA LEU A 142 12.04 1.84 2.13
C LEU A 142 10.94 1.47 1.14
N LEU A 143 9.70 1.62 1.58
CA LEU A 143 8.53 1.22 0.80
C LEU A 143 7.96 2.39 0.00
N THR A 144 8.78 2.93 -0.91
CA THR A 144 8.32 3.90 -1.92
C THR A 144 7.20 3.29 -2.77
N PRO A 145 6.34 4.10 -3.43
CA PRO A 145 5.26 3.57 -4.28
C PRO A 145 5.76 2.56 -5.34
N ARG A 146 6.96 2.79 -5.88
CA ARG A 146 7.60 1.90 -6.86
C ARG A 146 8.04 0.58 -6.22
N VAL A 147 8.67 0.64 -5.05
CA VAL A 147 9.10 -0.57 -4.31
C VAL A 147 7.88 -1.37 -3.85
N PHE A 148 6.83 -0.69 -3.36
CA PHE A 148 5.56 -1.33 -3.00
C PHE A 148 4.92 -2.06 -4.18
N PHE A 149 4.85 -1.42 -5.35
CA PHE A 149 4.33 -2.06 -6.56
C PHE A 149 5.10 -3.33 -6.93
N TRP A 150 6.43 -3.29 -6.92
CA TRP A 150 7.25 -4.47 -7.19
C TRP A 150 7.13 -5.55 -6.12
N LEU A 151 6.95 -5.17 -4.85
CA LEU A 151 6.65 -6.12 -3.78
C LEU A 151 5.34 -6.85 -4.04
N VAL A 152 4.28 -6.14 -4.45
CA VAL A 152 3.00 -6.75 -4.81
C VAL A 152 3.18 -7.72 -5.98
N ILE A 153 3.89 -7.32 -7.05
CA ILE A 153 4.19 -8.22 -8.18
C ILE A 153 4.96 -9.45 -7.71
N ALA A 154 5.99 -9.30 -6.89
CA ALA A 154 6.80 -10.41 -6.41
C ALA A 154 5.97 -11.40 -5.57
N VAL A 155 5.12 -10.90 -4.68
CA VAL A 155 4.22 -11.73 -3.86
C VAL A 155 3.19 -12.45 -4.74
N SER A 156 2.53 -11.74 -5.66
CA SER A 156 1.57 -12.34 -6.59
C SER A 156 2.21 -13.37 -7.52
N GLY A 157 3.38 -13.06 -8.09
CA GLY A 157 4.14 -13.99 -8.94
C GLY A 157 4.63 -15.21 -8.17
N GLY A 158 5.15 -15.02 -6.96
CA GLY A 158 5.54 -16.11 -6.06
C GLY A 158 4.34 -17.00 -5.71
N LEU A 159 3.18 -16.42 -5.47
CA LEU A 159 1.93 -17.17 -5.27
C LEU A 159 1.58 -17.99 -6.50
N MET A 160 1.61 -17.44 -7.71
CA MET A 160 1.31 -18.19 -8.93
C MET A 160 2.29 -19.36 -9.14
N VAL A 161 3.60 -19.12 -8.96
CA VAL A 161 4.64 -20.15 -9.09
C VAL A 161 4.47 -21.26 -8.06
N SER A 162 4.07 -20.92 -6.84
CA SER A 162 3.89 -21.90 -5.75
C SER A 162 2.81 -22.97 -6.02
N PHE A 163 1.87 -22.69 -6.93
CA PHE A 163 0.83 -23.65 -7.34
C PHE A 163 1.30 -24.65 -8.40
N ILE A 164 2.45 -24.42 -9.07
CA ILE A 164 2.94 -25.30 -10.14
C ILE A 164 3.15 -26.75 -9.66
N PRO A 165 3.82 -27.02 -8.51
CA PRO A 165 4.01 -28.39 -8.04
C PRO A 165 2.69 -29.11 -7.74
N ALA A 166 1.66 -28.39 -7.30
CA ALA A 166 0.34 -28.95 -7.07
C ALA A 166 -0.36 -29.30 -8.40
N ALA A 167 -0.24 -28.44 -9.41
CA ALA A 167 -0.79 -28.68 -10.74
C ALA A 167 -0.15 -29.90 -11.43
N LEU A 168 1.18 -30.05 -11.33
CA LEU A 168 1.90 -31.17 -11.94
C LEU A 168 1.48 -32.53 -11.35
N ARG A 169 1.15 -32.60 -10.06
CA ARG A 169 0.69 -33.85 -9.40
C ARG A 169 -0.68 -34.31 -9.88
N LEU A 170 -1.55 -33.37 -10.28
CA LEU A 170 -2.87 -33.70 -10.84
C LEU A 170 -2.77 -34.26 -12.27
N GLY A 171 -1.76 -33.82 -13.03
CA GLY A 171 -1.55 -34.29 -14.41
C GLY A 171 -0.88 -35.67 -14.53
N SER A 172 -0.13 -36.11 -13.51
CA SER A 172 0.58 -37.40 -13.53
C SER A 172 -0.25 -38.61 -13.08
N GLY A 173 -1.52 -38.40 -12.72
CA GLY A 173 -2.41 -39.45 -12.20
C GLY A 173 -3.47 -39.95 -13.18
N GLY A 174 -3.40 -39.55 -14.46
CA GLY A 174 -4.23 -40.06 -15.55
C GLY A 174 -3.39 -40.91 -16.51
#